data_AF-A0A949RQA7-F1
#
_entry.id   AF-A0A949RQA7-F1
#
_cell.length_a   1.000
_cell.length_b   1.000
_cell.length_c   1.000
_cell.angle_alpha   90.00
_cell.angle_beta   90.00
_cell.angle_gamma   90.00
#
_symmetry.space_group_name_H-M   'P 1'
#
loop_
_entity.id
_entity.type
_entity.pdbx_description
1 polymer ?
#
loop_
_entity_poly.entity_id
_entity_poly.type
_entity_poly.pdbx_seq_one_letter_code
_entity_poly.pdbx_strand_id
1 'polypeptide(L)'
;MSPWYARNLAAFGSFMAPGSSRALWLTSYNDTFAYPASQLTMARWLASGWDAILLARAKAGGVNLLNAFAAQGGIFLFPFILAGLWILRRDLRVRFAALAWILLFAAMTLVFPFAGPRGAFFHAGAALQPMWWSLAPVGLDAAVAWARRRGRFDDRAFAVFRGALVGIAALMTVAIFAIRVLPNWEREDGHYAGVETLLLQQGAPSDGIVIVRNPPGYNIVTGRAAIALPTGGLASVLAVAERYDARYLVLEPLGTTGDLRELYDHPDQFPEFIYLGEADDDRLYEIVR
;
A
#
# COMPACT_ATOMS: atom_id res chain seq x y z
N MET A 1 -14.94 13.84 -4.32
CA MET A 1 -14.23 14.29 -3.09
C MET A 1 -14.97 15.38 -2.31
N SER A 2 -15.81 16.25 -2.92
CA SER A 2 -16.46 17.37 -2.20
C SER A 2 -17.24 16.99 -0.93
N PRO A 3 -18.04 15.89 -0.89
CA PRO A 3 -18.70 15.46 0.35
C PRO A 3 -17.73 15.11 1.47
N TRP A 4 -16.58 14.52 1.13
CA TRP A 4 -15.53 14.18 2.09
C TRP A 4 -14.88 15.43 2.69
N TYR A 5 -14.63 16.44 1.87
CA TYR A 5 -14.10 17.73 2.33
C TYR A 5 -15.09 18.49 3.21
N ALA A 6 -16.38 18.47 2.88
CA ALA A 6 -17.43 19.03 3.74
C ALA A 6 -17.47 18.32 5.10
N ARG A 7 -17.40 16.98 5.11
CA ARG A 7 -17.30 16.18 6.34
C ARG A 7 -16.07 16.55 7.17
N ASN A 8 -14.90 16.72 6.55
CA ASN A 8 -13.69 17.09 7.27
C ASN A 8 -13.76 18.50 7.86
N LEU A 9 -14.32 19.46 7.13
CA LEU A 9 -14.56 20.80 7.67
C LEU A 9 -15.51 20.76 8.87
N ALA A 10 -16.60 19.99 8.79
CA ALA A 10 -17.54 19.85 9.90
C ALA A 10 -16.93 19.14 11.11
N ALA A 11 -16.13 18.10 10.91
CA ALA A 11 -15.54 17.30 11.98
C ALA A 11 -14.27 17.91 12.60
N PHE A 12 -13.47 18.63 11.80
CA PHE A 12 -12.12 19.05 12.19
C PHE A 12 -11.85 20.54 12.03
N GLY A 13 -12.75 21.29 11.37
CA GLY A 13 -12.51 22.69 11.02
C GLY A 13 -11.48 22.88 9.89
N SER A 14 -11.08 21.81 9.19
CA SER A 14 -10.09 21.86 8.10
C SER A 14 -10.43 20.88 6.97
N PHE A 15 -9.96 21.17 5.75
CA PHE A 15 -10.18 20.27 4.59
C PHE A 15 -9.51 18.90 4.76
N MET A 16 -8.39 18.85 5.46
CA MET A 16 -7.65 17.62 5.75
C MET A 16 -7.86 17.21 7.20
N ALA A 17 -7.73 15.92 7.48
CA ALA A 17 -7.75 15.43 8.85
C ALA A 17 -6.54 15.94 9.64
N PRO A 18 -6.69 16.18 10.96
CA PRO A 18 -5.56 16.51 11.82
C PRO A 18 -4.47 15.44 11.70
N GLY A 19 -3.22 15.86 11.58
CA GLY A 19 -2.06 14.96 11.49
C GLY A 19 -1.65 14.54 10.08
N SER A 20 -2.45 14.75 9.02
CA SER A 20 -2.05 14.38 7.65
C SER A 20 -0.75 15.06 7.19
N SER A 21 -0.51 16.30 7.61
CA SER A 21 0.74 17.03 7.31
C SER A 21 1.98 16.42 7.99
N ARG A 22 1.80 15.60 9.02
CA ARG A 22 2.90 14.96 9.74
C ARG A 22 3.52 13.80 8.96
N ALA A 23 2.83 13.29 7.94
CA ALA A 23 3.39 12.33 7.00
C ALA A 23 4.62 12.86 6.23
N LEU A 24 4.85 14.19 6.23
CA LEU A 24 6.08 14.80 5.70
C LEU A 24 7.32 14.49 6.54
N TRP A 25 7.12 14.15 7.82
CA TRP A 25 8.19 14.04 8.82
C TRP A 25 8.46 12.61 9.27
N LEU A 26 8.03 11.63 8.48
CA LEU A 26 8.32 10.22 8.74
C LEU A 26 9.82 9.95 8.53
N THR A 27 10.34 9.04 9.34
CA THR A 27 11.72 8.49 9.27
C THR A 27 11.71 7.00 8.94
N SER A 28 10.56 6.36 9.09
CA SER A 28 10.29 4.98 8.69
C SER A 28 8.84 4.84 8.23
N TYR A 29 8.49 3.73 7.56
CA TYR A 29 7.09 3.47 7.19
C TYR A 29 6.19 3.25 8.42
N ASN A 30 6.74 2.63 9.47
CA ASN A 30 6.04 2.34 10.72
C ASN A 30 5.58 3.62 11.44
N ASP A 31 6.23 4.77 11.17
CA ASP A 31 5.82 6.06 11.70
C ASP A 31 4.39 6.46 11.26
N THR A 32 3.84 5.84 10.22
CA THR A 32 2.44 6.03 9.79
C THR A 32 1.44 5.72 10.91
N PHE A 33 1.79 4.76 11.78
CA PHE A 33 0.97 4.31 12.90
C PHE A 33 1.51 4.83 14.26
N ALA A 34 2.37 5.84 14.24
CA ALA A 34 3.01 6.35 15.44
C ALA A 34 2.02 7.03 16.37
N TYR A 35 2.05 6.66 17.65
CA TYR A 35 1.23 7.27 18.69
C TYR A 35 2.08 7.76 19.88
N PRO A 36 1.89 9.01 20.35
CA PRO A 36 1.03 10.04 19.76
C PRO A 36 1.64 10.57 18.46
N ALA A 37 0.80 10.97 17.51
CA ALA A 37 1.29 11.50 16.24
C ALA A 37 2.13 12.78 16.41
N SER A 38 2.10 13.45 17.57
CA SER A 38 2.82 14.71 17.83
C SER A 38 4.33 14.56 17.83
N GLN A 39 4.84 13.33 17.97
CA GLN A 39 6.27 13.05 17.85
C GLN A 39 6.82 13.22 16.42
N LEU A 40 5.93 13.19 15.41
CA LEU A 40 6.30 13.34 14.00
C LEU A 40 6.50 14.83 13.67
N THR A 41 7.74 15.29 13.85
CA THR A 41 8.13 16.70 13.70
C THR A 41 9.29 16.87 12.74
N MET A 42 9.42 18.07 12.17
CA MET A 42 10.56 18.43 11.34
C MET A 42 11.90 18.28 12.10
N ALA A 43 11.92 18.59 13.41
CA ALA A 43 13.12 18.43 14.23
C ALA A 43 13.58 16.98 14.32
N ARG A 44 12.65 16.04 14.60
CA ARG A 44 12.94 14.58 14.59
C ARG A 44 13.40 14.12 13.22
N TRP A 45 12.77 14.61 12.15
CA TRP A 45 13.15 14.28 10.78
C TRP A 45 14.57 14.76 10.45
N LEU A 46 14.92 16.00 10.77
CA LEU A 46 16.28 16.53 10.58
C LEU A 46 17.31 15.80 11.44
N ALA A 47 16.96 15.44 12.67
CA ALA A 47 17.82 14.68 13.58
C ALA A 47 18.16 13.27 13.07
N SER A 48 17.37 12.71 12.15
CA SER A 48 17.72 11.43 11.49
C SER A 48 18.95 11.53 10.57
N GLY A 49 19.37 12.75 10.22
CA GLY A 49 20.56 13.02 9.42
C GLY A 49 20.32 12.99 7.91
N TRP A 50 21.13 13.78 7.18
CA TRP A 50 21.02 13.91 5.73
C TRP A 50 21.24 12.60 4.98
N ASP A 51 22.11 11.72 5.49
CA ASP A 51 22.35 10.41 4.88
C ASP A 51 21.08 9.55 4.90
N ALA A 52 20.40 9.44 6.04
CA ALA A 52 19.15 8.70 6.16
C ALA A 52 18.05 9.32 5.28
N ILE A 53 17.96 10.65 5.28
CA ILE A 53 17.03 11.42 4.47
C ILE A 53 17.21 11.11 2.98
N LEU A 54 18.43 11.25 2.45
CA LEU A 54 18.74 11.07 1.03
C LEU A 54 18.62 9.59 0.63
N LEU A 55 19.10 8.67 1.47
CA LEU A 55 19.00 7.24 1.24
C LEU A 55 17.54 6.78 1.12
N ALA A 56 16.64 7.31 1.96
CA ALA A 56 15.21 7.00 1.87
C ALA A 56 14.62 7.40 0.51
N ARG A 57 14.99 8.58 -0.03
CA ARG A 57 14.52 9.04 -1.35
C ARG A 57 15.14 8.23 -2.48
N ALA A 58 16.42 7.90 -2.40
CA ALA A 58 17.10 7.08 -3.40
C ALA A 58 16.47 5.67 -3.48
N LYS A 59 16.25 5.03 -2.33
CA LYS A 59 15.54 3.74 -2.25
C LYS A 59 14.13 3.86 -2.79
N ALA A 60 13.40 4.92 -2.42
CA ALA A 60 12.05 5.15 -2.91
C ALA A 60 12.01 5.30 -4.43
N GLY A 61 12.93 6.07 -4.99
CA GLY A 61 13.07 6.26 -6.44
C GLY A 61 13.34 4.95 -7.16
N GLY A 62 14.23 4.11 -6.61
CA GLY A 62 14.51 2.77 -7.15
C GLY A 62 13.27 1.88 -7.20
N VAL A 63 12.52 1.79 -6.10
CA VAL A 63 11.29 0.97 -6.04
C VAL A 63 10.19 1.55 -6.94
N ASN A 64 10.02 2.87 -6.97
CA ASN A 64 9.04 3.51 -7.85
C ASN A 64 9.39 3.31 -9.33
N LEU A 65 10.67 3.35 -9.71
CA LEU A 65 11.12 3.03 -11.07
C LEU A 65 10.87 1.56 -11.42
N LEU A 66 11.10 0.64 -10.47
CA LEU A 66 10.77 -0.78 -10.67
C LEU A 66 9.25 -0.97 -10.88
N ASN A 67 8.42 -0.27 -10.11
CA ASN A 67 6.96 -0.25 -10.31
C ASN A 67 6.58 0.35 -11.68
N ALA A 68 7.26 1.41 -12.12
CA ALA A 68 7.03 1.99 -13.44
C ALA A 68 7.36 1.00 -14.57
N PHE A 69 8.48 0.29 -14.44
CA PHE A 69 8.91 -0.73 -15.40
C PHE A 69 7.97 -1.95 -15.42
N ALA A 70 7.73 -2.54 -14.25
CA ALA A 70 7.02 -3.81 -14.13
C ALA A 70 5.50 -3.64 -14.18
N ALA A 71 4.94 -2.86 -13.26
CA ALA A 71 3.50 -2.74 -13.11
C ALA A 71 2.87 -1.83 -14.17
N GLN A 72 3.41 -0.62 -14.35
CA GLN A 72 2.85 0.32 -15.33
C GLN A 72 3.27 -0.04 -16.75
N GLY A 73 4.51 -0.46 -16.93
CA GLY A 73 5.07 -0.88 -18.21
C GLY A 73 4.79 -2.33 -18.61
N GLY A 74 4.20 -3.14 -17.74
CA GLY A 74 3.92 -4.56 -18.02
C GLY A 74 5.15 -5.40 -18.36
N ILE A 75 6.37 -4.96 -18.05
CA ILE A 75 7.68 -5.53 -18.47
C ILE A 75 7.85 -5.61 -20.01
N PHE A 76 7.02 -6.38 -20.70
CA PHE A 76 7.10 -6.61 -22.14
C PHE A 76 6.54 -5.44 -22.97
N LEU A 77 5.60 -4.65 -22.44
CA LEU A 77 5.11 -3.45 -23.12
C LEU A 77 6.11 -2.30 -23.01
N PHE A 78 6.88 -2.24 -21.91
CA PHE A 78 7.76 -1.13 -21.55
C PHE A 78 8.67 -0.62 -22.68
N PRO A 79 9.46 -1.46 -23.40
CA PRO A 79 10.29 -0.95 -24.49
C PRO A 79 9.47 -0.27 -25.61
N PHE A 80 8.29 -0.80 -25.91
CA PHE A 80 7.42 -0.23 -26.93
C PHE A 80 6.70 1.03 -26.44
N ILE A 81 6.38 1.12 -25.15
CA ILE A 81 5.87 2.34 -24.52
C ILE A 81 6.91 3.46 -24.66
N LEU A 82 8.19 3.19 -24.38
CA LEU A 82 9.26 4.18 -24.55
C LEU A 82 9.41 4.63 -26.01
N ALA A 83 9.35 3.70 -26.96
CA ALA A 83 9.36 4.03 -28.38
C ALA A 83 8.14 4.89 -28.78
N GLY A 84 6.94 4.53 -28.32
CA GLY A 84 5.71 5.28 -28.55
C GLY A 84 5.74 6.68 -27.94
N LEU A 85 6.25 6.82 -26.72
CA LEU A 85 6.52 8.11 -26.05
C LEU A 85 7.44 8.98 -26.90
N TRP A 86 8.52 8.43 -27.43
CA TRP A 86 9.46 9.16 -28.26
C TRP A 86 8.83 9.61 -29.60
N ILE A 87 8.09 8.71 -30.26
CA ILE A 87 7.41 9.00 -31.53
C ILE A 87 6.36 10.10 -31.34
N LEU A 88 5.57 10.02 -30.26
CA LEU A 88 4.49 10.96 -29.96
C LEU A 88 4.88 12.05 -28.97
N ARG A 89 6.19 12.33 -28.80
CA ARG A 89 6.70 13.34 -27.84
C ARG A 89 6.19 14.76 -28.04
N ARG A 90 5.64 15.06 -29.22
CA ARG A 90 5.05 16.37 -29.56
C ARG A 90 3.54 16.41 -29.35
N ASP A 91 2.89 15.27 -29.15
CA ASP A 91 1.46 15.20 -28.87
C ASP A 91 1.16 15.80 -27.48
N LEU A 92 0.18 16.71 -27.42
CA LEU A 92 -0.15 17.40 -26.17
C LEU A 92 -0.66 16.46 -25.09
N ARG A 93 -1.40 15.40 -25.45
CA ARG A 93 -1.96 14.43 -24.49
C ARG A 93 -0.85 13.61 -23.85
N VAL A 94 0.12 13.18 -24.66
CA VAL A 94 1.30 12.46 -24.20
C VAL A 94 2.16 13.33 -23.30
N ARG A 95 2.38 14.61 -23.66
CA ARG A 95 3.12 15.55 -22.82
C ARG A 95 2.44 15.81 -21.49
N PHE A 96 1.12 15.98 -21.48
CA PHE A 96 0.36 16.19 -20.25
C PHE A 96 0.42 14.96 -19.34
N ALA A 97 0.23 13.76 -19.90
CA ALA A 97 0.35 12.51 -19.16
C ALA A 97 1.76 12.30 -18.61
N ALA A 98 2.81 12.58 -19.41
CA ALA A 98 4.20 12.50 -18.97
C ALA A 98 4.51 13.51 -17.86
N LEU A 99 4.01 14.75 -17.97
CA LEU A 99 4.16 15.74 -16.90
C LEU A 99 3.46 15.29 -15.62
N ALA A 100 2.21 14.85 -15.71
CA ALA A 100 1.45 14.34 -14.56
C ALA A 100 2.19 13.17 -13.89
N TRP A 101 2.76 12.26 -14.69
CA TRP A 101 3.55 11.15 -14.20
C TRP A 101 4.84 11.57 -13.52
N ILE A 102 5.60 12.50 -14.11
CA ILE A 102 6.85 13.02 -13.53
C ILE A 102 6.57 13.69 -12.19
N LEU A 103 5.51 14.51 -12.13
CA LEU A 103 5.10 15.17 -10.88
C LEU A 103 4.66 14.15 -9.83
N LEU A 104 3.89 13.13 -10.22
CA LEU A 104 3.49 12.05 -9.33
C LEU A 104 4.71 11.26 -8.81
N PHE A 105 5.63 10.89 -9.70
CA PHE A 105 6.86 10.19 -9.36
C PHE A 105 7.72 11.02 -8.41
N ALA A 106 7.89 12.32 -8.69
CA ALA A 106 8.63 13.23 -7.83
C ALA A 106 7.98 13.37 -6.45
N ALA A 107 6.66 13.54 -6.38
CA ALA A 107 5.94 13.62 -5.11
C ALA A 107 6.09 12.33 -4.28
N MET A 108 5.86 11.16 -4.90
CA MET A 108 5.93 9.86 -4.23
C MET A 108 7.35 9.36 -3.96
N THR A 109 8.36 10.06 -4.48
CA THR A 109 9.78 9.74 -4.25
C THR A 109 10.41 10.72 -3.27
N LEU A 110 10.20 12.02 -3.45
CA LEU A 110 10.88 13.09 -2.70
C LEU A 110 10.12 13.51 -1.45
N VAL A 111 8.80 13.65 -1.57
CA VAL A 111 7.91 14.14 -0.50
C VAL A 111 7.44 12.98 0.36
N PHE A 112 7.04 11.86 -0.25
CA PHE A 112 6.50 10.70 0.46
C PHE A 112 7.30 9.40 0.22
N PRO A 113 8.61 9.35 0.56
CA PRO A 113 9.49 8.22 0.25
C PRO A 113 9.10 6.90 0.94
N PHE A 114 8.27 6.94 1.98
CA PHE A 114 7.80 5.75 2.68
C PHE A 114 6.46 5.24 2.13
N ALA A 115 5.58 6.13 1.69
CA ALA A 115 4.27 5.75 1.14
C ALA A 115 4.36 5.31 -0.33
N GLY A 116 5.16 6.01 -1.14
CA GLY A 116 5.31 5.74 -2.58
C GLY A 116 5.65 4.27 -2.88
N PRO A 117 6.78 3.76 -2.35
CA PRO A 117 7.20 2.36 -2.52
C PRO A 117 6.23 1.33 -1.96
N ARG A 118 5.43 1.71 -0.96
CA ARG A 118 4.48 0.84 -0.25
C ARG A 118 3.10 0.80 -0.92
N GLY A 119 3.01 1.21 -2.18
CA GLY A 119 1.82 1.06 -3.02
C GLY A 119 1.20 2.38 -3.47
N ALA A 120 1.47 3.51 -2.80
CA ALA A 120 0.83 4.78 -3.16
C ALA A 120 1.18 5.23 -4.59
N PHE A 121 2.44 5.06 -5.02
CA PHE A 121 2.83 5.36 -6.39
C PHE A 121 2.22 4.38 -7.40
N PHE A 122 2.15 3.10 -7.04
CA PHE A 122 1.56 2.05 -7.87
C PHE A 122 0.06 2.35 -8.13
N HIS A 123 -0.72 2.61 -7.09
CA HIS A 123 -2.16 2.88 -7.21
C HIS A 123 -2.44 4.21 -7.92
N ALA A 124 -1.73 5.28 -7.56
CA ALA A 124 -1.91 6.57 -8.23
C ALA A 124 -1.50 6.52 -9.71
N GLY A 125 -0.44 5.77 -10.04
CA GLY A 125 0.04 5.59 -11.41
C GLY A 125 -0.93 4.84 -12.31
N ALA A 126 -1.85 4.03 -11.75
CA ALA A 126 -2.86 3.31 -12.51
C ALA A 126 -3.74 4.23 -13.36
N ALA A 127 -4.00 5.47 -12.91
CA ALA A 127 -4.74 6.45 -13.67
C ALA A 127 -4.08 6.83 -15.03
N LEU A 128 -2.78 6.61 -15.17
CA LEU A 128 -2.01 6.93 -16.37
C LEU A 128 -1.71 5.69 -17.24
N GLN A 129 -1.95 4.49 -16.72
CA GLN A 129 -1.69 3.23 -17.44
C GLN A 129 -2.40 3.12 -18.79
N PRO A 130 -3.68 3.53 -18.95
CA PRO A 130 -4.33 3.48 -20.27
C PRO A 130 -3.58 4.30 -21.33
N MET A 131 -3.01 5.45 -20.96
CA MET A 131 -2.18 6.24 -21.86
C MET A 131 -0.92 5.46 -22.25
N TRP A 132 -0.21 4.86 -21.28
CA TRP A 132 1.00 4.07 -21.55
C TRP A 132 0.71 2.89 -22.47
N TRP A 133 -0.31 2.11 -22.17
CA TRP A 133 -0.63 0.93 -22.97
C TRP A 133 -1.10 1.27 -24.38
N SER A 134 -1.69 2.46 -24.58
CA SER A 134 -2.02 2.96 -25.93
C SER A 134 -0.78 3.31 -26.77
N LEU A 135 0.36 3.63 -26.13
CA LEU A 135 1.63 3.92 -26.81
C LEU A 135 2.40 2.66 -27.20
N ALA A 136 2.18 1.54 -26.50
CA ALA A 136 2.83 0.28 -26.79
C ALA A 136 2.63 -0.20 -28.25
N PRO A 137 1.43 -0.24 -28.84
CA PRO A 137 1.27 -0.65 -30.23
C PRO A 137 1.96 0.30 -31.22
N VAL A 138 2.03 1.60 -30.92
CA VAL A 138 2.76 2.59 -31.75
C VAL A 138 4.25 2.26 -31.79
N GLY A 139 4.84 1.97 -30.63
CA GLY A 139 6.25 1.57 -30.55
C GLY A 139 6.53 0.21 -31.19
N LEU A 140 5.61 -0.75 -31.03
CA LEU A 140 5.70 -2.06 -31.66
C LEU A 140 5.71 -1.94 -33.18
N ASP A 141 4.76 -1.19 -33.74
CA ASP A 141 4.66 -0.98 -35.18
C ASP A 141 5.92 -0.33 -35.75
N ALA A 142 6.49 0.65 -35.05
CA ALA A 142 7.76 1.26 -35.45
C ALA A 142 8.92 0.27 -35.44
N ALA A 143 8.99 -0.61 -34.42
CA ALA A 143 10.00 -1.66 -34.34
C ALA A 143 9.86 -2.69 -35.47
N VAL A 144 8.63 -3.13 -35.75
CA VAL A 144 8.32 -4.06 -36.85
C VAL A 144 8.66 -3.44 -38.21
N ALA A 145 8.23 -2.19 -38.46
CA ALA A 145 8.54 -1.47 -39.69
C ALA A 145 10.04 -1.30 -39.89
N TRP A 146 10.78 -0.99 -38.83
CA TRP A 146 12.24 -0.91 -38.86
C TRP A 146 12.89 -2.25 -39.22
N ALA A 147 12.43 -3.36 -38.64
CA ALA A 147 12.98 -4.69 -38.93
C ALA A 147 12.64 -5.14 -40.37
N ARG A 148 11.41 -4.85 -40.83
CA ARG A 148 10.97 -5.12 -42.21
C ARG A 148 11.81 -4.38 -43.24
N ARG A 149 12.11 -3.09 -43.02
CA ARG A 149 13.00 -2.31 -43.91
C ARG A 149 14.40 -2.89 -44.04
N ARG A 150 14.81 -3.77 -43.12
CA ARG A 150 16.08 -4.51 -43.17
C ARG A 150 15.95 -5.91 -43.73
N GLY A 151 14.83 -6.22 -44.40
CA GLY A 151 14.57 -7.53 -45.00
C GLY A 151 14.38 -8.66 -44.00
N ARG A 152 14.14 -8.36 -42.71
CA ARG A 152 14.03 -9.40 -41.67
C ARG A 152 12.66 -10.06 -41.59
N PHE A 153 11.61 -9.41 -42.09
CA PHE A 153 10.24 -9.92 -42.02
C PHE A 153 9.42 -9.55 -43.26
N ASP A 154 8.36 -10.34 -43.51
CA ASP A 154 7.40 -10.17 -44.59
C ASP A 154 6.21 -9.26 -44.20
N ASP A 155 5.17 -9.24 -45.03
CA ASP A 155 3.95 -8.44 -44.81
C ASP A 155 3.11 -8.92 -43.61
N ARG A 156 3.24 -10.18 -43.19
CA ARG A 156 2.47 -10.76 -42.09
C ARG A 156 2.99 -10.33 -40.72
N ALA A 157 4.21 -9.79 -40.66
CA ALA A 157 4.88 -9.40 -39.43
C ALA A 157 4.00 -8.55 -38.50
N PHE A 158 3.30 -7.54 -39.04
CA PHE A 158 2.43 -6.68 -38.22
C PHE A 158 1.31 -7.48 -37.55
N ALA A 159 0.63 -8.36 -38.29
CA ALA A 159 -0.45 -9.17 -37.74
C ALA A 159 0.07 -10.13 -36.66
N VAL A 160 1.21 -10.78 -36.92
CA VAL A 160 1.85 -11.72 -35.99
C VAL A 160 2.27 -11.01 -34.69
N PHE A 161 3.02 -9.92 -34.78
CA PHE A 161 3.53 -9.23 -33.59
C PHE A 161 2.42 -8.54 -32.78
N ARG A 162 1.42 -7.94 -33.44
CA ARG A 162 0.26 -7.36 -32.74
C ARG A 162 -0.58 -8.44 -32.06
N GLY A 163 -0.84 -9.55 -32.75
CA GLY A 163 -1.52 -10.71 -32.18
C GLY A 163 -0.75 -11.30 -30.99
N ALA A 164 0.57 -11.43 -31.11
CA ALA A 164 1.43 -11.89 -30.03
C ALA A 164 1.40 -10.94 -28.82
N LEU A 165 1.41 -9.62 -29.05
CA LEU A 165 1.33 -8.63 -27.96
C LEU A 165 0.05 -8.80 -27.14
N VAL A 166 -1.10 -8.94 -27.81
CA VAL A 166 -2.40 -9.18 -27.17
C VAL A 166 -2.43 -10.55 -26.49
N GLY A 167 -1.94 -11.59 -27.16
CA GLY A 167 -1.90 -12.95 -26.62
C GLY A 167 -1.05 -13.04 -25.35
N ILE A 168 0.13 -12.43 -25.34
CA ILE A 168 1.00 -12.36 -24.15
C ILE A 168 0.32 -11.57 -23.03
N ALA A 169 -0.32 -10.44 -23.33
CA ALA A 169 -1.05 -9.66 -22.33
C ALA A 169 -2.19 -10.46 -21.69
N ALA A 170 -2.99 -11.16 -22.49
CA ALA A 170 -4.06 -12.02 -22.01
C ALA A 170 -3.52 -13.19 -21.18
N LEU A 171 -2.50 -13.89 -21.69
CA LEU A 171 -1.84 -14.99 -20.99
C LEU A 171 -1.29 -14.53 -19.64
N MET A 172 -0.61 -13.40 -19.59
CA MET A 172 -0.01 -12.89 -18.36
C MET A 172 -1.04 -12.44 -17.35
N THR A 173 -2.15 -11.85 -17.81
CA THR A 173 -3.26 -11.47 -16.94
C THR A 173 -3.87 -12.71 -16.29
N VAL A 174 -4.18 -13.75 -17.08
CA VAL A 174 -4.73 -15.01 -16.57
C VAL A 174 -3.76 -15.71 -15.63
N ALA A 175 -2.48 -15.80 -15.99
CA ALA A 175 -1.47 -16.46 -15.16
C ALA A 175 -1.27 -15.74 -13.82
N ILE A 176 -1.13 -14.41 -13.83
CA ILE A 176 -0.98 -13.63 -12.59
C ILE A 176 -2.23 -13.75 -11.72
N PHE A 177 -3.42 -13.67 -12.32
CA PHE A 177 -4.67 -13.88 -11.59
C PHE A 177 -4.74 -15.28 -10.96
N ALA A 178 -4.43 -16.32 -11.72
CA ALA A 178 -4.43 -17.69 -11.22
C ALA A 178 -3.42 -17.92 -10.09
N ILE A 179 -2.24 -17.31 -10.16
CA ILE A 179 -1.18 -17.49 -9.15
C ILE A 179 -1.43 -16.64 -7.90
N ARG A 180 -1.90 -15.40 -8.06
CA ARG A 180 -1.98 -14.42 -6.97
C ARG A 180 -3.35 -14.33 -6.32
N VAL A 181 -4.40 -14.62 -7.06
CA VAL A 181 -5.78 -14.32 -6.64
C VAL A 181 -6.51 -15.60 -6.25
N LEU A 182 -6.51 -16.64 -7.10
CA LEU A 182 -7.25 -17.89 -6.83
C LEU A 182 -6.89 -18.58 -5.49
N PRO A 183 -5.62 -18.68 -5.06
CA PRO A 183 -5.29 -19.44 -3.84
C PRO A 183 -5.82 -18.82 -2.54
N ASN A 184 -6.06 -17.50 -2.53
CA ASN A 184 -6.34 -16.72 -1.31
C ASN A 184 -7.64 -15.92 -1.38
N TRP A 185 -8.44 -16.06 -2.44
CA TRP A 185 -9.66 -15.29 -2.68
C TRP A 185 -10.65 -15.31 -1.51
N GLU A 186 -10.74 -16.43 -0.78
CA GLU A 186 -11.66 -16.60 0.36
C GLU A 186 -11.00 -16.40 1.73
N ARG A 187 -9.66 -16.35 1.82
CA ARG A 187 -8.94 -16.39 3.10
C ARG A 187 -8.72 -15.02 3.75
N GLU A 188 -8.63 -13.95 2.97
CA GLU A 188 -8.32 -12.62 3.51
C GLU A 188 -9.38 -12.12 4.50
N ASP A 189 -10.64 -12.52 4.32
CA ASP A 189 -11.77 -12.10 5.17
C ASP A 189 -12.09 -13.12 6.30
N GLY A 190 -11.68 -14.39 6.16
CA GLY A 190 -12.14 -15.48 7.04
C GLY A 190 -11.55 -15.47 8.45
N HIS A 191 -10.28 -15.09 8.61
CA HIS A 191 -9.59 -15.21 9.91
C HIS A 191 -10.20 -14.28 10.99
N TYR A 192 -10.60 -13.06 10.64
CA TYR A 192 -11.23 -12.14 11.60
C TYR A 192 -12.59 -12.60 12.11
N ALA A 193 -13.32 -13.43 11.34
CA ALA A 193 -14.55 -14.05 11.82
C ALA A 193 -14.28 -15.08 12.95
N GLY A 194 -13.17 -15.82 12.84
CA GLY A 194 -12.69 -16.72 13.88
C GLY A 194 -12.28 -15.96 15.15
N VAL A 195 -11.52 -14.88 15.00
CA VAL A 195 -11.12 -13.99 16.11
C VAL A 195 -12.33 -13.41 16.83
N GLU A 196 -13.33 -12.87 16.11
CA GLU A 196 -14.55 -12.34 16.74
C GLU A 196 -15.36 -13.42 17.46
N THR A 197 -15.47 -14.61 16.87
CA THR A 197 -16.17 -15.74 17.49
C THR A 197 -15.53 -16.10 18.83
N LEU A 198 -14.19 -16.16 18.89
CA LEU A 198 -13.46 -16.43 20.13
C LEU A 198 -13.65 -15.31 21.17
N LEU A 199 -13.58 -14.04 20.78
CA LEU A 199 -13.83 -12.92 21.70
C LEU A 199 -15.22 -13.01 22.35
N LEU A 200 -16.26 -13.27 21.55
CA LEU A 200 -17.63 -13.41 22.06
C LEU A 200 -17.78 -14.62 22.99
N GLN A 201 -17.11 -15.74 22.69
CA GLN A 201 -17.09 -16.92 23.57
C GLN A 201 -16.42 -16.66 24.92
N GLN A 202 -15.41 -15.78 24.94
CA GLN A 202 -14.74 -15.32 26.16
C GLN A 202 -15.53 -14.23 26.90
N GLY A 203 -16.75 -13.91 26.45
CA GLY A 203 -17.66 -12.98 27.13
C GLY A 203 -17.45 -11.50 26.77
N ALA A 204 -16.68 -11.20 25.72
CA ALA A 204 -16.49 -9.83 25.28
C ALA A 204 -17.83 -9.21 24.81
N PRO A 205 -18.22 -8.02 25.30
CA PRO A 205 -19.43 -7.36 24.82
C PRO A 205 -19.23 -6.92 23.37
N SER A 206 -20.26 -6.94 22.54
CA SER A 206 -20.17 -6.66 21.09
C SER A 206 -19.76 -5.22 20.72
N ASP A 207 -19.86 -4.29 21.67
CA ASP A 207 -19.49 -2.88 21.51
C ASP A 207 -18.06 -2.55 21.97
N GLY A 208 -17.34 -3.52 22.57
CA GLY A 208 -15.96 -3.34 22.98
C GLY A 208 -15.03 -3.08 21.79
N ILE A 209 -14.20 -2.04 21.89
CA ILE A 209 -13.26 -1.64 20.82
C ILE A 209 -12.02 -2.53 20.85
N VAL A 210 -11.60 -3.00 19.66
CA VAL A 210 -10.45 -3.88 19.46
C VAL A 210 -9.30 -3.14 18.79
N ILE A 211 -8.09 -3.35 19.29
CA ILE A 211 -6.84 -2.92 18.65
C ILE A 211 -6.37 -4.05 17.73
N VAL A 212 -6.31 -3.78 16.42
CA VAL A 212 -5.93 -4.77 15.39
C VAL A 212 -5.03 -4.14 14.33
N ARG A 213 -4.34 -4.95 13.51
CA ARG A 213 -3.48 -4.44 12.43
C ARG A 213 -4.28 -3.83 11.27
N ASN A 214 -5.40 -4.45 10.89
CA ASN A 214 -6.27 -3.96 9.81
C ASN A 214 -7.70 -3.66 10.32
N PRO A 215 -7.92 -2.51 10.99
CA PRO A 215 -9.23 -2.16 11.53
C PRO A 215 -10.36 -2.09 10.50
N PRO A 216 -10.14 -1.53 9.27
CA PRO A 216 -11.17 -1.56 8.24
C PRO A 216 -11.58 -2.99 7.85
N GLY A 217 -10.62 -3.90 7.67
CA GLY A 217 -10.91 -5.30 7.36
C GLY A 217 -11.70 -5.97 8.48
N TYR A 218 -11.24 -5.80 9.72
CA TYR A 218 -11.93 -6.32 10.90
C TYR A 218 -13.38 -5.82 10.98
N ASN A 219 -13.60 -4.51 10.85
CA ASN A 219 -14.94 -3.92 10.94
C ASN A 219 -15.87 -4.36 9.79
N ILE A 220 -15.36 -4.53 8.57
CA ILE A 220 -16.16 -5.01 7.44
C ILE A 220 -16.67 -6.43 7.69
N VAL A 221 -15.84 -7.28 8.30
CA VAL A 221 -16.18 -8.69 8.56
C VAL A 221 -17.08 -8.84 9.78
N THR A 222 -16.80 -8.11 10.87
CA THR A 222 -17.42 -8.35 12.19
C THR A 222 -18.48 -7.32 12.57
N GLY A 223 -18.45 -6.13 11.96
CA GLY A 223 -19.24 -4.97 12.38
C GLY A 223 -18.74 -4.28 13.65
N ARG A 224 -17.77 -4.86 14.37
CA ARG A 224 -17.22 -4.33 15.62
C ARG A 224 -16.30 -3.14 15.37
N ALA A 225 -16.34 -2.16 16.27
CA ALA A 225 -15.44 -1.02 16.21
C ALA A 225 -13.98 -1.46 16.49
N ALA A 226 -13.07 -1.01 15.63
CA ALA A 226 -11.65 -1.33 15.75
C ALA A 226 -10.76 -0.11 15.51
N ILE A 227 -9.60 -0.10 16.16
CA ILE A 227 -8.55 0.92 16.00
C ILE A 227 -7.21 0.27 15.64
N ALA A 228 -6.35 1.04 14.97
CA ALA A 228 -5.09 0.50 14.46
C ALA A 228 -4.10 0.24 15.59
N LEU A 229 -3.41 -0.90 15.52
CA LEU A 229 -2.26 -1.22 16.34
C LEU A 229 -1.17 -0.13 16.17
N PRO A 230 -0.84 0.65 17.21
CA PRO A 230 0.13 1.73 17.10
C PRO A 230 1.55 1.18 17.03
N THR A 231 2.46 1.97 16.48
CA THR A 231 3.89 1.74 16.62
C THR A 231 4.43 2.42 17.87
N GLY A 232 5.39 1.78 18.52
CA GLY A 232 5.94 2.21 19.82
C GLY A 232 5.84 1.17 20.94
N GLY A 233 5.40 -0.07 20.64
CA GLY A 233 5.41 -1.18 21.59
C GLY A 233 4.23 -1.16 22.56
N LEU A 234 4.36 -1.90 23.66
CA LEU A 234 3.29 -2.10 24.65
C LEU A 234 2.81 -0.77 25.25
N ALA A 235 3.72 0.17 25.53
CA ALA A 235 3.37 1.48 26.08
C ALA A 235 2.42 2.26 25.16
N SER A 236 2.64 2.24 23.84
CA SER A 236 1.74 2.89 22.89
C SER A 236 0.39 2.17 22.79
N VAL A 237 0.37 0.84 22.90
CA VAL A 237 -0.88 0.05 22.94
C VAL A 237 -1.72 0.43 24.14
N LEU A 238 -1.13 0.48 25.34
CA LEU A 238 -1.84 0.91 26.55
C LEU A 238 -2.34 2.35 26.44
N ALA A 239 -1.52 3.27 25.90
CA ALA A 239 -1.91 4.66 25.73
C ALA A 239 -3.08 4.86 24.75
N VAL A 240 -3.14 4.10 23.64
CA VAL A 240 -4.32 4.16 22.75
C VAL A 240 -5.53 3.46 23.34
N ALA A 241 -5.32 2.38 24.10
CA ALA A 241 -6.39 1.67 24.80
C ALA A 241 -7.09 2.60 25.79
N GLU A 242 -6.32 3.32 26.61
CA GLU A 242 -6.82 4.33 27.53
C GLU A 242 -7.54 5.47 26.77
N ARG A 243 -6.90 6.03 25.74
CA ARG A 243 -7.44 7.21 25.03
C ARG A 243 -8.77 6.95 24.32
N TYR A 244 -8.93 5.78 23.74
CA TYR A 244 -10.04 5.42 22.87
C TYR A 244 -10.99 4.40 23.48
N ASP A 245 -10.83 4.09 24.78
CA ASP A 245 -11.64 3.09 25.47
C ASP A 245 -11.55 1.69 24.83
N ALA A 246 -10.41 1.35 24.21
CA ALA A 246 -10.19 0.00 23.70
C ALA A 246 -9.94 -0.98 24.85
N ARG A 247 -10.44 -2.20 24.68
CA ARG A 247 -10.41 -3.25 25.71
C ARG A 247 -9.73 -4.52 25.23
N TYR A 248 -9.68 -4.74 23.93
CA TYR A 248 -9.15 -5.97 23.36
C TYR A 248 -7.98 -5.65 22.43
N LEU A 249 -7.03 -6.58 22.39
CA LEU A 249 -5.89 -6.54 21.50
C LEU A 249 -5.83 -7.86 20.73
N VAL A 250 -5.68 -7.76 19.41
CA VAL A 250 -5.38 -8.91 18.54
C VAL A 250 -3.98 -8.73 17.99
N LEU A 251 -3.12 -9.69 18.28
CA LEU A 251 -1.75 -9.76 17.76
C LEU A 251 -1.64 -10.83 16.69
N GLU A 252 -1.56 -10.38 15.45
CA GLU A 252 -1.25 -11.24 14.31
C GLU A 252 0.25 -11.54 14.28
N PRO A 253 0.67 -12.78 13.96
CA PRO A 253 2.08 -13.14 13.90
C PRO A 253 2.81 -12.31 12.85
N LEU A 254 2.21 -12.06 11.68
CA LEU A 254 2.85 -11.29 10.64
C LEU A 254 2.94 -9.81 11.04
N GLY A 255 4.13 -9.32 11.37
CA GLY A 255 4.38 -7.89 11.62
C GLY A 255 4.17 -7.45 13.07
N THR A 256 4.11 -8.40 14.01
CA THR A 256 4.32 -8.19 15.44
C THR A 256 5.83 -8.25 15.73
N THR A 257 6.39 -7.22 16.37
CA THR A 257 7.84 -7.04 16.55
C THR A 257 8.19 -6.40 17.89
N GLY A 258 9.42 -6.58 18.36
CA GLY A 258 9.88 -5.99 19.63
C GLY A 258 9.11 -6.55 20.82
N ASP A 259 8.76 -5.70 21.79
CA ASP A 259 8.04 -6.10 23.00
C ASP A 259 6.67 -6.73 22.71
N LEU A 260 6.03 -6.37 21.57
CA LEU A 260 4.79 -7.03 21.14
C LEU A 260 5.04 -8.47 20.69
N ARG A 261 6.24 -8.78 20.17
CA ARG A 261 6.65 -10.16 19.88
C ARG A 261 6.87 -10.93 21.18
N GLU A 262 7.44 -10.30 22.20
CA GLU A 262 7.59 -10.94 23.51
C GLU A 262 6.22 -11.26 24.12
N LEU A 263 5.25 -10.33 24.06
CA LEU A 263 3.88 -10.60 24.48
C LEU A 263 3.24 -11.73 23.65
N TYR A 264 3.47 -11.73 22.33
CA TYR A 264 2.99 -12.79 21.46
C TYR A 264 3.60 -14.14 21.86
N ASP A 265 4.92 -14.26 22.03
CA ASP A 265 5.58 -15.55 22.31
C ASP A 265 5.36 -16.02 23.76
N HIS A 266 5.18 -15.08 24.70
CA HIS A 266 5.02 -15.32 26.14
C HIS A 266 3.79 -14.59 26.70
N PRO A 267 2.58 -15.11 26.45
CA PRO A 267 1.32 -14.39 26.70
C PRO A 267 1.05 -14.09 28.18
N ASP A 268 1.64 -14.86 29.11
CA ASP A 268 1.41 -14.71 30.54
C ASP A 268 2.44 -13.81 31.25
N GLN A 269 3.39 -13.22 30.52
CA GLN A 269 4.47 -12.42 31.13
C GLN A 269 4.08 -10.97 31.46
N PHE A 270 3.03 -10.44 30.83
CA PHE A 270 2.66 -9.04 30.95
C PHE A 270 1.31 -8.91 31.68
N PRO A 271 1.30 -8.44 32.94
CA PRO A 271 0.09 -8.42 33.77
C PRO A 271 -1.00 -7.49 33.23
N GLU A 272 -0.66 -6.54 32.36
CA GLU A 272 -1.59 -5.63 31.70
C GLU A 272 -2.42 -6.32 30.60
N PHE A 273 -2.08 -7.55 30.21
CA PHE A 273 -2.72 -8.30 29.12
C PHE A 273 -3.17 -9.69 29.60
N ILE A 274 -4.47 -9.91 29.72
CA ILE A 274 -5.05 -11.22 30.02
C ILE A 274 -5.22 -11.97 28.71
N TYR A 275 -4.53 -13.09 28.56
CA TYR A 275 -4.64 -13.93 27.36
C TYR A 275 -6.00 -14.64 27.28
N LEU A 276 -6.70 -14.45 26.15
CA LEU A 276 -8.05 -14.97 25.91
C LEU A 276 -8.05 -16.21 24.99
N GLY A 277 -6.92 -16.50 24.33
CA GLY A 277 -6.77 -17.63 23.41
C GLY A 277 -6.18 -17.23 22.06
N GLU A 278 -6.16 -18.20 21.15
CA GLU A 278 -5.59 -18.08 19.81
C GLU A 278 -6.61 -18.56 18.76
N ALA A 279 -6.71 -17.83 17.65
CA ALA A 279 -7.54 -18.19 16.50
C ALA A 279 -6.75 -17.90 15.22
N ASP A 280 -6.53 -18.91 14.36
CA ASP A 280 -5.75 -18.78 13.13
C ASP A 280 -4.36 -18.12 13.32
N ASP A 281 -3.63 -18.57 14.35
CA ASP A 281 -2.35 -18.03 14.82
C ASP A 281 -2.40 -16.60 15.41
N ASP A 282 -3.56 -15.93 15.41
CA ASP A 282 -3.75 -14.62 16.04
C ASP A 282 -4.01 -14.78 17.54
N ARG A 283 -3.28 -14.02 18.36
CA ARG A 283 -3.41 -14.06 19.81
C ARG A 283 -4.27 -12.93 20.33
N LEU A 284 -5.23 -13.27 21.18
CA LEU A 284 -6.22 -12.35 21.73
C LEU A 284 -5.93 -12.05 23.19
N TYR A 285 -6.06 -10.78 23.55
CA TYR A 285 -5.84 -10.31 24.91
C TYR A 285 -6.94 -9.33 25.33
N GLU A 286 -7.35 -9.40 26.59
CA GLU A 286 -8.05 -8.33 27.27
C GLU A 286 -7.02 -7.41 27.95
N ILE A 287 -7.19 -6.10 27.80
CA ILE A 287 -6.31 -5.09 28.37
C ILE A 287 -6.84 -4.71 29.76
N VAL A 288 -6.04 -4.99 30.79
CA VAL A 288 -6.35 -4.64 32.18
C VAL A 288 -6.16 -3.15 32.39
N ARG A 289 -7.10 -2.53 33.11
CA ARG A 289 -7.08 -1.10 33.45
C ARG A 289 -6.86 -0.87 34.94
#